data_AF-A0A944SZS7-F1
#
_entry.id   AF-A0A944SZS7-F1
#
_cell.length_a   1.000
_cell.length_b   1.000
_cell.length_c   1.000
_cell.angle_alpha   90.00
_cell.angle_beta   90.00
_cell.angle_gamma   90.00
#
_symmetry.space_group_name_H-M   'P 1'
#
loop_
_entity.id
_entity.type
_entity.pdbx_description
1 polymer ?
#
loop_
_entity_poly.entity_id
_entity_poly.type
_entity_poly.pdbx_seq_one_letter_code
_entity_poly.pdbx_strand_id
1 'polypeptide(L)'
;MKKMTLMNPGPVNVTDRVRDAQLRGDLCHREPEFSNLMLLIRKNLLKAFDIEKEYSAILITGSGTAALEMAVSSCLNPDRSIL
;
A
#
# COMPACT_ATOMS: atom_id res chain seq x y z
N MET A 1 9.54 -28.42 -4.93
CA MET A 1 10.17 -27.47 -5.89
C MET A 1 11.21 -26.64 -5.15
N LYS A 2 12.34 -26.31 -5.78
CA LYS A 2 13.36 -25.41 -5.19
C LYS A 2 12.79 -24.00 -5.07
N LYS A 3 12.92 -23.36 -3.90
CA LYS A 3 12.49 -21.97 -3.68
C LYS A 3 13.48 -21.03 -4.39
N MET A 4 12.98 -20.18 -5.29
CA MET A 4 13.79 -19.21 -6.01
C MET A 4 14.02 -17.97 -5.13
N THR A 5 15.28 -17.59 -4.93
CA THR A 5 15.65 -16.36 -4.22
C THR A 5 15.90 -15.25 -5.23
N LEU A 6 15.16 -14.15 -5.08
CA LEU A 6 15.23 -12.94 -5.88
C LEU A 6 16.24 -11.97 -5.26
N MET A 7 17.27 -11.61 -6.02
CA MET A 7 18.34 -10.67 -5.61
C MET A 7 18.32 -9.36 -6.43
N ASN A 8 17.19 -9.05 -7.05
CA ASN A 8 16.94 -7.80 -7.76
C ASN A 8 16.28 -6.75 -6.84
N PRO A 9 16.34 -5.45 -7.18
CA PRO A 9 15.72 -4.39 -6.36
C PRO A 9 14.20 -4.52 -6.18
N GLY A 10 13.51 -5.11 -7.16
CA GLY A 10 12.07 -5.35 -7.10
C GLY A 10 11.54 -6.02 -8.37
N PRO A 11 10.51 -6.89 -8.29
CA PRO A 11 9.90 -7.40 -7.05
C PRO A 11 10.83 -8.36 -6.29
N VAL A 12 10.61 -8.51 -4.98
CA VAL A 12 11.38 -9.43 -4.10
C VAL A 12 10.48 -10.54 -3.55
N ASN A 13 11.08 -11.59 -2.99
CA ASN A 13 10.29 -12.66 -2.38
C ASN A 13 9.51 -12.16 -1.15
N VAL A 14 8.24 -12.56 -1.04
CA VAL A 14 7.45 -12.39 0.18
C VAL A 14 7.52 -13.61 1.08
N THR A 15 7.24 -13.41 2.37
CA THR A 15 7.09 -14.52 3.35
C THR A 15 5.95 -15.47 2.95
N ASP A 16 6.02 -16.73 3.40
CA ASP A 16 5.01 -17.73 3.07
C ASP A 16 3.62 -17.33 3.57
N ARG A 17 3.54 -16.72 4.76
CA ARG A 17 2.29 -16.13 5.29
C ARG A 17 1.65 -15.09 4.36
N VAL A 18 2.45 -14.25 3.70
CA VAL A 18 1.94 -13.22 2.76
C VAL A 18 1.52 -13.87 1.44
N ARG A 19 2.29 -14.85 0.97
CA ARG A 19 1.94 -15.63 -0.23
C ARG A 19 0.60 -16.36 -0.05
N ASP A 20 0.43 -17.04 1.08
CA ASP A 20 -0.81 -17.76 1.40
C ASP A 20 -2.00 -16.79 1.54
N ALA A 21 -1.75 -15.59 2.08
CA ALA A 21 -2.78 -14.57 2.19
C ALA A 21 -3.32 -14.10 0.83
N GLN A 22 -2.49 -14.07 -0.21
CA GLN A 22 -2.89 -13.70 -1.58
C GLN A 22 -3.72 -14.77 -2.28
N LEU A 23 -3.68 -16.01 -1.79
CA LEU A 23 -4.46 -17.14 -2.33
C LEU A 23 -5.86 -17.24 -1.71
N ARG A 24 -6.14 -16.42 -0.69
CA ARG A 24 -7.50 -16.27 -0.15
C ARG A 24 -8.28 -15.47 -1.17
N GLY A 25 -9.32 -16.07 -1.75
CA GLY A 25 -10.07 -15.54 -2.90
C GLY A 25 -10.71 -14.17 -2.68
N ASP A 26 -11.61 -13.81 -3.59
CA ASP A 26 -12.12 -12.44 -3.67
C ASP A 26 -12.85 -11.97 -2.40
N LEU A 27 -12.67 -10.69 -2.08
CA LEU A 27 -13.41 -9.97 -1.05
C LEU A 27 -14.25 -8.88 -1.70
N CYS A 28 -15.57 -8.90 -1.44
CA CYS A 28 -16.45 -7.85 -1.91
C CYS A 28 -16.18 -6.55 -1.14
N HIS A 29 -16.00 -5.44 -1.86
CA HIS A 29 -15.68 -4.12 -1.28
C HIS A 29 -16.78 -3.53 -0.40
N ARG A 30 -17.98 -4.12 -0.42
CA ARG A 30 -19.14 -3.69 0.36
C ARG A 30 -19.29 -4.45 1.68
N GLU A 31 -18.48 -5.49 1.88
CA GLU A 31 -18.55 -6.33 3.06
C GLU A 31 -17.67 -5.78 4.19
N PRO A 32 -18.06 -6.02 5.46
CA PRO A 32 -17.33 -5.51 6.61
C PRO A 32 -15.89 -6.02 6.69
N GLU A 33 -15.60 -7.24 6.24
CA GLU A 33 -14.27 -7.84 6.22
C GLU A 33 -13.29 -7.04 5.35
N PHE A 34 -13.74 -6.58 4.18
CA PHE A 34 -12.94 -5.73 3.31
C PHE A 34 -12.66 -4.38 3.97
N SER A 35 -13.68 -3.76 4.55
CA SER A 35 -13.55 -2.48 5.24
C SER A 35 -12.59 -2.58 6.44
N ASN A 36 -12.71 -3.64 7.23
CA ASN A 36 -11.82 -3.95 8.35
C ASN A 36 -10.37 -4.17 7.88
N LEU A 37 -10.16 -4.88 6.77
CA LEU A 37 -8.84 -5.06 6.17
C LEU A 37 -8.23 -3.71 5.77
N MET A 38 -8.99 -2.85 5.08
CA MET A 38 -8.52 -1.53 4.66
C MET A 38 -8.15 -0.65 5.86
N LEU A 39 -8.97 -0.63 6.91
CA LEU A 39 -8.69 0.10 8.15
C LEU A 39 -7.43 -0.40 8.85
N LEU A 40 -7.25 -1.73 8.93
CA LEU A 40 -6.09 -2.34 9.56
C LEU A 40 -4.80 -2.00 8.80
N ILE A 41 -4.83 -2.05 7.46
CA ILE A 41 -3.67 -1.68 6.63
C ILE A 41 -3.31 -0.22 6.88
N ARG A 42 -4.28 0.71 6.84
CA ARG A 42 -4.04 2.15 7.09
C ARG A 42 -3.41 2.40 8.46
N LYS A 43 -3.95 1.78 9.51
CA LYS A 43 -3.44 1.88 10.88
C LYS A 43 -2.00 1.36 10.99
N ASN A 44 -1.75 0.18 10.42
CA ASN A 44 -0.42 -0.45 10.51
C ASN A 44 0.64 0.30 9.70
N LEU A 45 0.28 0.92 8.57
CA LEU A 45 1.19 1.77 7.80
C LEU A 45 1.65 2.97 8.63
N LEU A 46 0.73 3.72 9.22
CA LEU A 46 1.08 4.88 10.05
C LEU A 46 1.95 4.46 11.25
N LYS A 47 1.60 3.34 11.91
CA LYS A 47 2.37 2.77 13.01
C LYS A 47 3.79 2.34 12.63
N ALA A 48 3.98 1.84 11.41
CA ALA A 48 5.31 1.43 10.95
C ALA A 48 6.30 2.60 10.84
N PHE A 49 5.79 3.83 10.73
CA PHE A 49 6.59 5.06 10.63
C PHE A 49 6.47 5.99 11.85
N ASP A 50 5.66 5.65 12.87
CA ASP A 50 5.42 6.46 14.07
C ASP A 50 4.85 7.87 13.76
N ILE A 51 3.85 7.92 12.89
CA ILE A 51 3.26 9.18 12.37
C ILE A 51 1.72 9.26 12.53
N GLU A 52 1.12 8.41 13.37
CA GLU A 52 -0.33 8.29 13.51
C GLU A 52 -1.05 9.58 13.96
N LYS A 53 -0.34 10.49 14.62
CA LYS A 53 -0.93 11.72 15.17
C LYS A 53 -1.13 12.82 14.14
N GLU A 54 -0.32 12.83 13.09
CA GLU A 54 -0.22 13.96 12.15
C GLU A 54 -0.67 13.59 10.74
N TYR A 55 -0.61 12.30 10.39
CA TYR A 55 -0.85 11.84 9.03
C TYR A 55 -1.99 10.82 8.95
N SER A 56 -2.61 10.75 7.76
CA SER A 56 -3.52 9.67 7.37
C SER A 56 -2.93 8.90 6.20
N ALA A 57 -3.09 7.58 6.19
CA ALA A 57 -2.69 6.73 5.07
C ALA A 57 -3.83 6.59 4.06
N ILE A 58 -3.56 6.82 2.77
CA ILE A 58 -4.48 6.53 1.67
C ILE A 58 -3.97 5.31 0.90
N LEU A 59 -4.88 4.36 0.62
CA LEU A 59 -4.57 3.16 -0.14
C LEU A 59 -5.06 3.35 -1.57
N ILE A 60 -4.16 3.11 -2.52
CA ILE A 60 -4.46 3.14 -3.95
C ILE A 60 -3.97 1.86 -4.62
N THR A 61 -4.64 1.48 -5.70
CA THR A 61 -4.19 0.39 -6.56
C THR A 61 -3.26 0.97 -7.63
N GLY A 62 -1.96 0.73 -7.47
CA GLY A 62 -0.94 1.21 -8.40
C GLY A 62 0.47 0.93 -7.91
N SER A 63 1.46 1.26 -8.74
CA SER A 63 2.87 1.21 -8.36
C SER A 63 3.26 2.46 -7.54
N GLY A 64 4.53 2.53 -7.12
CA GLY A 64 5.08 3.74 -6.51
C GLY A 64 4.95 4.99 -7.41
N THR A 65 4.97 4.81 -8.74
CA THR A 65 4.76 5.91 -9.69
C THR A 65 3.35 6.48 -9.57
N ALA A 66 2.33 5.63 -9.47
CA ALA A 66 0.95 6.08 -9.28
C ALA A 66 0.76 6.81 -7.94
N ALA A 67 1.45 6.37 -6.89
CA ALA A 67 1.44 7.05 -5.60
C ALA A 67 2.07 8.45 -5.67
N LEU A 68 3.21 8.58 -6.37
CA LEU A 68 3.85 9.88 -6.60
C LEU A 68 2.97 10.82 -7.41
N GLU A 69 2.38 10.32 -8.50
CA GLU A 69 1.47 11.11 -9.35
C GLU A 69 0.24 11.60 -8.57
N MET A 70 -0.38 10.73 -7.77
CA MET A 70 -1.49 11.11 -6.89
C MET A 70 -1.08 12.22 -5.91
N ALA A 71 0.08 12.08 -5.25
CA ALA A 71 0.54 13.07 -4.28
C ALA A 71 0.81 14.44 -4.93
N VAL A 72 1.49 14.47 -6.08
CA VAL A 72 1.80 15.72 -6.78
C VAL A 72 0.53 16.38 -7.34
N SER A 73 -0.31 15.62 -8.04
CA SER A 73 -1.53 16.16 -8.66
C SER A 73 -2.57 16.63 -7.65
N SER A 74 -2.60 16.07 -6.44
CA SER A 74 -3.54 16.47 -5.39
C SER A 74 -3.10 17.70 -4.58
N CYS A 75 -1.81 18.07 -4.63
CA CYS A 75 -1.25 19.15 -3.81
C CYS A 75 -0.80 20.38 -4.62
N LEU A 76 -0.63 20.25 -5.93
CA LEU A 76 -0.17 21.32 -6.80
C LEU A 76 -1.35 22.11 -7.40
N ASN A 77 -1.34 23.43 -7.21
CA ASN A 77 -2.25 24.36 -7.88
C ASN A 77 -1.49 25.12 -8.99
N PRO A 78 -2.16 25.70 -9.99
CA PRO A 78 -1.51 26.40 -11.11
C PRO A 78 -0.50 27.48 -10.69
N ASP A 79 -0.71 28.13 -9.54
CA ASP A 79 0.15 29.22 -9.03
C ASP A 79 1.22 28.74 -8.03
N ARG A 80 1.47 27.43 -7.90
CA ARG A 80 2.48 26.87 -7.00
C ARG A 80 3.49 26.02 -7.77
N SER A 81 4.73 26.01 -7.28
CA SER A 81 5.82 25.14 -7.75
C SER A 81 6.31 24.22 -6.64
N ILE A 82 6.88 23.08 -7.04
CA ILE A 82 7.58 22.12 -6.17
C ILE A 82 9.07 22.21 -6.50
N LEU A 83 9.92 22.19 -5.46
CA LEU A 83 11.39 22.22 -5.57
C LEU A 83 11.97 20.86 -5.94
#